data_AF-A0A1S1VA24-F1
#
_entry.id   AF-A0A1S1VA24-F1
#
_cell.length_a   1.000
_cell.length_b   1.000
_cell.length_c   1.000
_cell.angle_alpha   90.00
_cell.angle_beta   90.00
_cell.angle_gamma   90.00
#
_symmetry.space_group_name_H-M   'P 1'
#
loop_
_entity.id
_entity.type
_entity.pdbx_description
1 polymer ?
#
loop_
_entity_poly.entity_id
_entity_poly.type
_entity_poly.pdbx_seq_one_letter_code
_entity_poly.pdbx_strand_id
1 'polypeptide(L)'
;MKLEITLSKSILRKKFDQRDKYNKLRERIDRHKLALSNELFEIWEKDAKENGYDKYFMDWYFSIIGSGKKLRKFNIEKIKKTRGARSGEDEILLKTALASNDKIVVGNVNQDMAKRNKKVSFITEEIFSRENMQTVTTTDVANVLTHRDNSAIFDIYETPTRLLVELGSDSELLGRYLSKFISGTKKLIIKDKYITQSENERNINEYVLKYLNKKETKLVFVFPEERRDSKGISRFQNYQGFKTSFRYLDSKLMHHSSLETDRYVIDLGYRLRVFGGDDTGKTEQEIINITKKQGGR
;
A
#
# COMPACT_ATOMS: atom_id res chain seq x y z
N MET A 1 -3.76 2.95 2.33
CA MET A 1 -2.89 2.16 3.24
C MET A 1 -2.08 3.11 4.12
N LYS A 2 -1.46 2.65 5.23
CA LYS A 2 -0.55 3.49 6.03
C LYS A 2 0.86 2.91 5.97
N LEU A 3 1.76 3.61 5.27
CA LEU A 3 3.20 3.35 5.26
C LEU A 3 3.85 3.72 6.61
N GLU A 4 4.93 3.03 6.96
CA GLU A 4 5.82 3.26 8.09
C GLU A 4 7.07 4.03 7.63
N ILE A 5 7.12 5.33 7.95
CA ILE A 5 8.10 6.28 7.43
C ILE A 5 9.00 6.81 8.55
N THR A 6 10.27 7.05 8.23
CA THR A 6 11.26 7.71 9.09
C THR A 6 11.51 9.12 8.56
N LEU A 7 11.45 10.15 9.40
CA LEU A 7 11.55 11.55 8.97
C LEU A 7 12.89 12.17 9.37
N SER A 8 13.54 12.91 8.47
CA SER A 8 14.63 13.82 8.86
C SER A 8 14.11 14.98 9.71
N LYS A 9 14.99 15.58 10.52
CA LYS A 9 14.61 16.75 11.35
C LYS A 9 14.12 17.91 10.49
N SER A 10 14.67 18.08 9.28
CA SER A 10 14.25 19.11 8.34
C SER A 10 12.82 18.96 7.84
N ILE A 11 12.35 17.72 7.63
CA ILE A 11 10.95 17.43 7.28
C ILE A 11 10.06 17.67 8.49
N LEU A 12 10.50 17.23 9.67
CA LEU A 12 9.72 17.42 10.89
C LEU A 12 9.55 18.91 11.22
N ARG A 13 10.59 19.72 11.11
CA ARG A 13 10.51 21.18 11.30
C ARG A 13 9.44 21.81 10.41
N LYS A 14 9.34 21.39 9.15
CA LYS A 14 8.35 21.89 8.18
C LYS A 14 6.91 21.51 8.52
N LYS A 15 6.71 20.46 9.34
CA LYS A 15 5.39 20.15 9.87
C LYS A 15 4.81 21.32 10.67
N PHE A 16 5.65 21.99 11.47
CA PHE A 16 5.25 23.05 12.39
C PHE A 16 5.24 24.44 11.73
N ASP A 17 5.68 24.52 10.49
CA ASP A 17 5.67 25.75 9.69
C ASP A 17 4.28 25.99 9.09
N GLN A 18 3.61 27.09 9.44
CA GLN A 18 2.21 27.35 9.06
C GLN A 18 1.97 27.72 7.58
N ARG A 19 3.01 27.77 6.74
CA ARG A 19 2.84 28.10 5.32
C ARG A 19 2.04 27.01 4.58
N ASP A 20 1.15 27.44 3.69
CA ASP A 20 0.24 26.53 2.95
C ASP A 20 0.96 25.50 2.08
N LYS A 21 2.14 25.85 1.55
CA LYS A 21 2.97 24.93 0.77
C LYS A 21 3.35 23.63 1.50
N TYR A 22 3.18 23.58 2.82
CA TYR A 22 3.46 22.41 3.65
C TYR A 22 2.18 21.68 4.13
N ASN A 23 0.99 22.08 3.66
CA ASN A 23 -0.28 21.41 4.01
C ASN A 23 -0.22 19.92 3.67
N LYS A 24 0.22 19.56 2.46
CA LYS A 24 0.32 18.17 2.04
C LYS A 24 1.31 17.36 2.86
N LEU A 25 2.47 17.96 3.18
CA LEU A 25 3.49 17.37 4.03
C LEU A 25 2.90 17.06 5.42
N ARG A 26 2.16 18.01 6.03
CA ARG A 26 1.49 17.80 7.32
C ARG A 26 0.49 16.66 7.26
N GLU A 27 -0.39 16.66 6.25
CA GLU A 27 -1.38 15.60 6.04
C GLU A 27 -0.74 14.22 5.97
N ARG A 28 0.35 14.07 5.20
CA ARG A 28 1.06 12.80 5.06
C ARG A 28 1.70 12.36 6.37
N ILE A 29 2.34 13.27 7.12
CA ILE A 29 2.89 12.93 8.44
C ILE A 29 1.79 12.42 9.36
N ASP A 30 0.62 13.06 9.37
CA ASP A 30 -0.48 12.68 10.27
C ASP A 30 -1.23 11.41 9.83
N ARG A 31 -1.18 11.09 8.53
CA ARG A 31 -1.78 9.90 7.92
C ARG A 31 -0.96 8.64 8.21
N HIS A 32 0.35 8.72 8.02
CA HIS A 32 1.29 7.60 8.05
C HIS A 32 1.70 7.20 9.48
N LYS A 33 2.42 6.07 9.58
CA LYS A 33 3.03 5.64 10.84
C LYS A 33 4.47 6.15 10.87
N LEU A 34 4.90 6.64 12.01
CA LEU A 34 6.28 7.10 12.21
C LEU A 34 7.11 5.97 12.82
N ALA A 35 8.26 5.70 12.20
CA ALA A 35 9.33 4.91 12.79
C ALA A 35 10.29 5.84 13.53
N LEU A 36 10.58 5.52 14.79
CA LEU A 36 11.37 6.35 15.68
C LEU A 36 12.33 5.49 16.49
N SER A 37 13.59 5.91 16.61
CA SER A 37 14.51 5.43 17.64
C SER A 37 14.68 6.50 18.72
N ASN A 38 15.28 6.16 19.86
CA ASN A 38 15.52 7.14 20.92
C ASN A 38 16.50 8.23 20.44
N GLU A 39 17.54 7.82 19.71
CA GLU A 39 18.55 8.71 19.14
C GLU A 39 17.94 9.67 18.09
N LEU A 40 16.97 9.19 17.29
CA LEU A 40 16.27 10.05 16.35
C LEU A 40 15.36 11.05 17.06
N PHE A 41 14.72 10.63 18.16
CA PHE A 41 13.93 11.52 19.00
C PHE A 41 14.80 12.63 19.61
N GLU A 42 15.98 12.29 20.13
CA GLU A 42 16.93 13.27 20.68
C GLU A 42 17.35 14.31 19.62
N ILE A 43 17.59 13.88 18.38
CA ILE A 43 17.87 14.79 17.26
C ILE A 43 16.70 15.74 17.02
N TRP A 44 15.47 15.22 16.97
CA TRP A 44 14.28 16.03 16.76
C TRP A 44 14.03 17.02 17.90
N GLU A 45 14.18 16.57 19.15
CA GLU A 45 13.99 17.41 20.34
C GLU A 45 15.02 18.54 20.39
N LYS A 46 16.29 18.22 20.10
CA LYS A 46 17.36 19.22 20.02
C LYS A 46 17.06 20.25 18.92
N ASP A 47 16.66 19.80 17.72
CA ASP A 47 16.29 20.69 16.62
C ASP A 47 15.12 21.61 17.01
N ALA A 48 14.13 21.08 17.72
CA ALA A 48 12.96 21.82 18.18
C ALA A 48 13.31 22.94 19.17
N LYS A 49 14.21 22.65 20.12
CA LYS A 49 14.73 23.64 21.08
C LYS A 49 15.54 24.72 20.38
N GLU A 50 16.47 24.33 19.50
CA GLU A 50 17.34 25.26 18.76
C GLU A 50 16.57 26.20 17.82
N ASN A 51 15.38 25.81 17.37
CA ASN A 51 14.58 26.57 16.40
C ASN A 51 13.24 27.07 16.97
N GLY A 52 13.04 27.01 18.29
CA GLY A 52 11.89 27.64 18.97
C GLY A 52 10.52 27.04 18.67
N TYR A 53 10.45 25.74 18.36
CA TYR A 53 9.18 25.02 18.14
C TYR A 53 8.97 23.83 19.10
N ASP A 54 9.77 23.76 20.17
CA ASP A 54 9.80 22.70 21.18
C ASP A 54 8.44 22.41 21.81
N LYS A 55 7.70 23.44 22.24
CA LYS A 55 6.38 23.27 22.87
C LYS A 55 5.41 22.55 21.93
N TYR A 56 5.30 23.03 20.69
CA TYR A 56 4.43 22.43 19.67
C TYR A 56 4.87 21.01 19.30
N PHE A 57 6.19 20.78 19.23
CA PHE A 57 6.74 19.45 18.98
C PHE A 57 6.37 18.46 20.09
N MET A 58 6.53 18.84 21.36
CA MET A 58 6.21 17.97 22.49
C MET A 58 4.71 17.69 22.60
N ASP A 59 3.86 18.71 22.45
CA ASP A 59 2.41 18.53 22.44
C ASP A 59 1.97 17.55 21.34
N TRP A 60 2.52 17.73 20.13
CA TRP A 60 2.26 16.81 19.02
C TRP A 60 2.80 15.40 19.31
N TYR A 61 4.03 15.27 19.81
CA TYR A 61 4.63 13.99 20.12
C TYR A 61 3.80 13.22 21.16
N PHE A 62 3.36 13.88 22.24
CA PHE A 62 2.48 13.28 23.24
C PHE A 62 1.14 12.84 22.65
N SER A 63 0.58 13.61 21.71
CA SER A 63 -0.66 13.23 21.02
C SER A 63 -0.52 11.95 20.19
N ILE A 64 0.65 11.73 19.54
CA ILE A 64 0.85 10.56 18.69
C ILE A 64 1.26 9.31 19.49
N ILE A 65 2.02 9.45 20.57
CA ILE A 65 2.42 8.29 21.39
C ILE A 65 1.21 7.68 22.09
N GLY A 66 0.27 8.51 22.56
CA GLY A 66 -0.97 8.04 23.20
C GLY A 66 -1.88 7.26 22.26
N SER A 67 -1.73 7.43 20.94
CA SER A 67 -2.57 6.73 19.95
C SER A 67 -2.19 5.26 19.73
N GLY A 68 -0.99 4.83 20.13
CA GLY A 68 -0.41 3.47 19.94
C GLY A 68 -0.28 2.97 18.49
N LYS A 69 -1.00 3.56 17.54
CA LYS A 69 -1.12 3.13 16.14
C LYS A 69 -0.34 4.01 15.17
N LYS A 70 0.03 5.24 15.57
CA LYS A 70 0.74 6.21 14.71
C LYS A 70 2.25 6.23 14.91
N LEU A 71 2.78 5.73 16.03
CA LEU A 71 4.21 5.71 16.31
C LEU A 71 4.67 4.29 16.62
N ARG A 72 5.82 3.90 16.08
CA ARG A 72 6.52 2.65 16.43
C ARG A 72 7.96 2.94 16.79
N LYS A 73 8.34 2.51 17.99
CA LYS A 73 9.70 2.66 18.50
C LYS A 73 10.56 1.45 18.13
N PHE A 74 11.81 1.69 17.74
CA PHE A 74 12.77 0.68 17.35
C PHE A 74 14.09 0.85 18.11
N ASN A 75 14.70 -0.26 18.53
CA ASN A 75 16.09 -0.26 19.02
C ASN A 75 17.01 -0.47 17.80
N ILE A 76 17.96 0.45 17.62
CA ILE A 76 18.88 0.48 16.47
C ILE A 76 20.32 0.04 16.79
N GLU A 77 20.64 -0.25 18.05
CA GLU A 77 22.00 -0.60 18.53
C GLU A 77 22.56 -1.83 17.82
N LYS A 78 21.69 -2.78 17.46
CA LYS A 78 22.09 -4.03 16.78
C LYS A 78 22.38 -3.84 15.29
N ILE A 79 22.08 -2.67 14.71
CA ILE A 79 22.25 -2.41 13.27
C ILE A 79 23.66 -1.87 13.03
N LYS A 80 24.60 -2.79 12.77
CA LYS A 80 26.04 -2.49 12.71
C LYS A 80 26.54 -1.88 11.40
N LYS A 81 25.78 -1.95 10.30
CA LYS A 81 26.27 -1.57 8.96
C LYS A 81 25.35 -0.58 8.27
N THR A 82 25.80 0.66 8.19
CA THR A 82 25.29 1.72 7.32
C THR A 82 26.46 2.20 6.45
N ARG A 83 26.21 2.51 5.17
CA ARG A 83 27.25 2.98 4.24
C ARG A 83 26.81 4.29 3.59
N GLY A 84 27.74 5.23 3.38
CA GLY A 84 27.47 6.49 2.70
C GLY A 84 26.69 7.53 3.52
N ALA A 85 26.45 7.27 4.81
CA ALA A 85 26.00 8.31 5.74
C ALA A 85 27.11 9.35 5.91
N ARG A 86 26.78 10.65 5.80
CA ARG A 86 27.74 11.76 5.92
C ARG A 86 27.62 12.51 7.25
N SER A 87 26.56 12.23 8.01
CA SER A 87 26.28 12.85 9.31
C SER A 87 25.77 11.80 10.30
N GLY A 88 25.81 12.13 11.61
CA GLY A 88 25.18 11.29 12.64
C GLY A 88 23.66 11.15 12.44
N GLU A 89 22.99 12.19 11.94
CA GLU A 89 21.57 12.12 11.59
C GLU A 89 21.32 11.13 10.45
N ASP A 90 22.10 11.17 9.36
CA ASP A 90 21.97 10.24 8.24
C ASP A 90 22.09 8.79 8.73
N GLU A 91 23.05 8.52 9.61
CA GLU A 91 23.27 7.19 10.17
C GLU A 91 22.06 6.72 10.99
N ILE A 92 21.55 7.57 11.88
CA ILE A 92 20.42 7.26 12.74
C ILE A 92 19.12 7.09 11.93
N LEU A 93 18.87 7.95 10.94
CA LEU A 93 17.74 7.81 10.01
C LEU A 93 17.78 6.47 9.29
N LEU A 94 18.95 6.09 8.79
CA LEU A 94 19.12 4.86 8.06
C LEU A 94 18.91 3.63 8.93
N LYS A 95 19.50 3.61 10.13
CA LYS A 95 19.32 2.50 11.07
C LYS A 95 17.86 2.37 11.49
N THR A 96 17.20 3.49 11.79
CA THR A 96 15.78 3.51 12.15
C THR A 96 14.91 2.96 11.01
N ALA A 97 15.14 3.40 9.78
CA ALA A 97 14.43 2.88 8.62
C ALA A 97 14.73 1.39 8.37
N LEU A 98 15.98 0.93 8.51
CA LEU A 98 16.33 -0.48 8.35
C LEU A 98 15.65 -1.39 9.38
N ALA A 99 15.39 -0.88 10.59
CA ALA A 99 14.62 -1.57 11.62
C ALA A 99 13.11 -1.61 11.30
N SER A 100 12.63 -0.67 10.49
CA SER A 100 11.23 -0.54 10.14
C SER A 100 10.80 -1.56 9.06
N ASN A 101 9.49 -1.79 8.98
CA ASN A 101 8.87 -2.74 8.06
C ASN A 101 9.03 -2.25 6.61
N ASP A 102 8.60 -1.01 6.36
CA ASP A 102 8.55 -0.45 5.00
C ASP A 102 9.89 0.17 4.56
N LYS A 103 10.81 0.45 5.50
CA LYS A 103 12.17 0.95 5.22
C LYS A 103 12.18 2.22 4.37
N ILE A 104 11.34 3.17 4.75
CA ILE A 104 11.21 4.47 4.06
C ILE A 104 11.89 5.56 4.89
N VAL A 105 12.76 6.33 4.25
CA VAL A 105 13.32 7.59 4.76
C VAL A 105 12.74 8.75 3.95
N VAL A 106 12.21 9.75 4.63
CA VAL A 106 11.71 10.99 4.06
C VAL A 106 12.64 12.12 4.48
N GLY A 107 13.27 12.75 3.49
CA GLY A 107 14.23 13.83 3.67
C GLY A 107 15.18 13.95 2.49
N ASN A 108 15.80 15.12 2.34
CA ASN A 108 16.78 15.38 1.30
C ASN A 108 18.14 14.78 1.72
N VAL A 109 18.27 13.47 1.60
CA VAL A 109 19.51 12.75 1.90
C VAL A 109 20.52 12.87 0.77
N ASN A 110 21.80 12.64 1.08
CA ASN A 110 22.84 12.63 0.07
C ASN A 110 22.70 11.42 -0.89
N GLN A 111 23.15 11.57 -2.14
CA GLN A 111 23.02 10.53 -3.16
C GLN A 111 23.84 9.25 -2.86
N ASP A 112 24.97 9.36 -2.15
CA ASP A 112 25.81 8.19 -1.84
C ASP A 112 25.10 7.23 -0.88
N MET A 113 24.41 7.78 0.11
CA MET A 113 23.53 7.06 1.03
C MET A 113 22.44 6.32 0.27
N ALA A 114 21.75 7.00 -0.67
CA ALA A 114 20.71 6.38 -1.48
C ALA A 114 21.25 5.25 -2.37
N LYS A 115 22.38 5.47 -3.03
CA LYS A 115 23.02 4.48 -3.92
C LYS A 115 23.49 3.23 -3.18
N ARG A 116 24.06 3.39 -1.98
CA ARG A 116 24.66 2.29 -1.20
C ARG A 116 23.67 1.51 -0.35
N ASN A 117 22.46 2.03 -0.10
CA ASN A 117 21.46 1.41 0.76
C ASN A 117 20.19 1.04 -0.02
N LYS A 118 20.36 0.17 -1.03
CA LYS A 118 19.28 -0.24 -1.93
C LYS A 118 18.02 -0.74 -1.22
N LYS A 119 18.13 -1.34 -0.03
CA LYS A 119 16.99 -1.88 0.76
C LYS A 119 16.08 -0.82 1.36
N VAL A 120 16.48 0.46 1.29
CA VAL A 120 15.75 1.59 1.86
C VAL A 120 15.24 2.45 0.71
N SER A 121 13.96 2.81 0.78
CA SER A 121 13.35 3.77 -0.13
C SER A 121 13.60 5.18 0.41
N PHE A 122 14.27 6.00 -0.39
CA PHE A 122 14.51 7.40 -0.08
C PHE A 122 13.53 8.27 -0.84
N ILE A 123 12.89 9.18 -0.12
CA ILE A 123 11.85 10.08 -0.62
C ILE A 123 12.28 11.50 -0.30
N THR A 124 12.41 12.34 -1.32
CA THR A 124 12.72 13.76 -1.15
C THR A 124 11.53 14.51 -0.57
N GLU A 125 11.79 15.69 -0.02
CA GLU A 125 10.72 16.59 0.41
C GLU A 125 9.76 16.94 -0.72
N GLU A 126 10.27 17.12 -1.94
CA GLU A 126 9.49 17.46 -3.12
C GLU A 126 8.43 16.39 -3.40
N ILE A 127 8.85 15.12 -3.47
CA ILE A 127 7.93 13.99 -3.65
C ILE A 127 6.95 13.91 -2.47
N PHE A 128 7.44 14.12 -1.25
CA PHE A 128 6.64 14.06 -0.03
C PHE A 128 5.65 15.23 0.14
N SER A 129 5.86 16.36 -0.52
CA SER A 129 4.99 17.54 -0.41
C SER A 129 4.09 17.72 -1.64
N ARG A 130 4.35 16.98 -2.72
CA ARG A 130 3.57 17.00 -3.95
C ARG A 130 2.14 16.50 -3.76
N GLU A 131 1.19 17.15 -4.44
CA GLU A 131 -0.20 16.69 -4.54
C GLU A 131 -0.33 15.33 -5.23
N ASN A 132 -1.33 14.56 -4.80
CA ASN A 132 -1.51 13.23 -5.37
C ASN A 132 -1.99 13.32 -6.82
N MET A 133 -1.41 12.49 -7.68
CA MET A 133 -1.94 12.28 -9.02
C MET A 133 -3.27 11.54 -8.94
N GLN A 134 -4.24 11.92 -9.76
CA GLN A 134 -5.56 11.29 -9.76
C GLN A 134 -5.53 9.86 -10.34
N THR A 135 -4.64 9.62 -11.31
CA THR A 135 -4.48 8.33 -11.98
C THR A 135 -3.02 7.88 -11.88
N VAL A 136 -2.82 6.62 -11.52
CA VAL A 136 -1.52 5.94 -11.58
C VAL A 136 -1.56 4.87 -12.67
N THR A 137 -0.41 4.56 -13.27
CA THR A 137 -0.29 3.53 -14.31
C THR A 137 0.36 2.26 -13.77
N THR A 138 0.22 1.16 -14.53
CA THR A 138 1.00 -0.07 -14.28
C THR A 138 2.51 0.18 -14.36
N THR A 139 2.96 1.11 -15.20
CA THR A 139 4.35 1.57 -15.26
C THR A 139 4.78 2.25 -13.95
N ASP A 140 3.97 3.13 -13.37
CA ASP A 140 4.28 3.75 -12.06
C ASP A 140 4.41 2.70 -10.95
N VAL A 141 3.53 1.70 -10.97
CA VAL A 141 3.57 0.56 -10.05
C VAL A 141 4.86 -0.25 -10.24
N ALA A 142 5.27 -0.51 -11.49
CA ALA A 142 6.53 -1.18 -11.81
C ALA A 142 7.74 -0.39 -11.28
N ASN A 143 7.71 0.93 -11.48
CA ASN A 143 8.76 1.85 -11.04
C ASN A 143 8.96 1.78 -9.53
N VAL A 144 7.88 1.80 -8.74
CA VAL A 144 7.97 1.73 -7.28
C VAL A 144 8.32 0.31 -6.80
N LEU A 145 7.67 -0.73 -7.32
CA LEU A 145 7.83 -2.10 -6.81
C LEU A 145 9.10 -2.80 -7.27
N THR A 146 9.55 -2.53 -8.51
CA THR A 146 10.66 -3.24 -9.15
C THR A 146 11.89 -2.33 -9.30
N HIS A 147 11.71 -1.11 -9.82
CA HIS A 147 12.84 -0.21 -10.10
C HIS A 147 13.25 0.68 -8.93
N ARG A 148 12.44 0.72 -7.86
CA ARG A 148 12.62 1.56 -6.66
C ARG A 148 12.71 3.05 -6.97
N ASP A 149 12.10 3.48 -8.08
CA ASP A 149 11.76 4.88 -8.26
C ASP A 149 10.51 5.16 -7.43
N ASN A 150 10.71 5.89 -6.32
CA ASN A 150 9.65 6.19 -5.37
C ASN A 150 8.87 7.45 -5.75
N SER A 151 9.05 7.98 -6.96
CA SER A 151 8.35 9.16 -7.44
C SER A 151 6.85 9.06 -7.21
N ALA A 152 6.21 7.94 -7.52
CA ALA A 152 4.75 7.74 -7.37
C ALA A 152 4.32 6.98 -6.09
N ILE A 153 5.21 6.78 -5.11
CA ILE A 153 4.94 5.86 -3.97
C ILE A 153 3.70 6.23 -3.15
N PHE A 154 3.42 7.52 -2.98
CA PHE A 154 2.22 7.95 -2.24
C PHE A 154 0.98 7.83 -3.10
N ASP A 155 1.06 8.19 -4.38
CA ASP A 155 -0.06 8.10 -5.33
C ASP A 155 -0.62 6.67 -5.40
N ILE A 156 0.27 5.66 -5.36
CA ILE A 156 -0.15 4.25 -5.44
C ILE A 156 -0.72 3.67 -4.13
N TYR A 157 -0.48 4.30 -2.97
CA TYR A 157 -0.86 3.74 -1.66
C TYR A 157 -1.83 4.62 -0.85
N GLU A 158 -2.03 5.86 -1.26
CA GLU A 158 -2.99 6.80 -0.70
C GLU A 158 -4.35 6.71 -1.41
N THR A 159 -5.19 5.78 -0.94
CA THR A 159 -6.55 5.58 -1.49
C THR A 159 -7.48 6.80 -1.31
N PRO A 160 -8.42 7.05 -2.24
CA PRO A 160 -8.76 6.22 -3.41
C PRO A 160 -7.71 6.29 -4.51
N THR A 161 -7.50 5.18 -5.21
CA THR A 161 -6.51 5.06 -6.30
C THR A 161 -7.21 4.60 -7.56
N ARG A 162 -7.04 5.35 -8.65
CA ARG A 162 -7.44 4.95 -10.01
C ARG A 162 -6.19 4.44 -10.73
N LEU A 163 -6.13 3.14 -11.00
CA LEU A 163 -5.04 2.49 -11.71
C LEU A 163 -5.45 2.26 -13.17
N LEU A 164 -4.70 2.85 -14.10
CA LEU A 164 -4.75 2.50 -15.52
C LEU A 164 -3.86 1.27 -15.74
N VAL A 165 -4.49 0.15 -16.08
CA VAL A 165 -3.80 -1.07 -16.50
C VAL A 165 -3.57 -0.99 -18.00
N GLU A 166 -2.30 -0.95 -18.39
CA GLU A 166 -1.91 -0.87 -19.80
C GLU A 166 -1.96 -2.27 -20.44
N LEU A 167 -2.39 -2.35 -21.71
CA LEU A 167 -2.40 -3.60 -22.47
C LEU A 167 -0.98 -4.19 -22.53
N GLY A 168 -0.84 -5.49 -22.24
CA GLY A 168 0.45 -6.18 -22.34
C GLY A 168 1.42 -5.95 -21.18
N SER A 169 0.96 -5.33 -20.09
CA SER A 169 1.74 -5.26 -18.84
C SER A 169 1.86 -6.64 -18.18
N ASP A 170 2.78 -6.76 -17.23
CA ASP A 170 2.99 -7.99 -16.46
C ASP A 170 1.82 -8.24 -15.47
N SER A 171 1.07 -9.32 -15.67
CA SER A 171 -0.03 -9.72 -14.79
C SER A 171 0.45 -10.08 -13.38
N GLU A 172 1.68 -10.59 -13.23
CA GLU A 172 2.27 -10.87 -11.93
C GLU A 172 2.51 -9.58 -11.15
N LEU A 173 2.99 -8.53 -11.83
CA LEU A 173 3.15 -7.22 -11.23
C LEU A 173 1.81 -6.67 -10.72
N LEU A 174 0.75 -6.77 -11.53
CA LEU A 174 -0.59 -6.33 -11.14
C LEU A 174 -1.11 -7.13 -9.93
N GLY A 175 -0.98 -8.47 -9.97
CA GLY A 175 -1.36 -9.35 -8.87
C GLY A 175 -0.62 -9.00 -7.57
N ARG A 176 0.69 -8.78 -7.67
CA ARG A 176 1.53 -8.36 -6.55
C ARG A 176 1.14 -6.99 -5.99
N TYR A 177 0.74 -6.04 -6.84
CA TYR A 177 0.23 -4.76 -6.39
C TYR A 177 -1.12 -4.89 -5.67
N LEU A 178 -2.09 -5.56 -6.29
CA LEU A 178 -3.42 -5.78 -5.69
C LEU A 178 -3.34 -6.61 -4.40
N SER A 179 -2.33 -7.49 -4.28
CA SER A 179 -2.04 -8.25 -3.06
C SER A 179 -1.96 -7.37 -1.81
N LYS A 180 -1.49 -6.11 -1.94
CA LYS A 180 -1.33 -5.16 -0.82
C LYS A 180 -2.66 -4.74 -0.20
N PHE A 181 -3.77 -4.89 -0.95
CA PHE A 181 -5.11 -4.53 -0.50
C PHE A 181 -5.92 -5.74 0.00
N ILE A 182 -5.54 -6.96 -0.41
CA ILE A 182 -6.22 -8.22 -0.07
C ILE A 182 -5.52 -9.04 1.01
N SER A 183 -4.19 -8.89 1.17
CA SER A 183 -3.42 -9.68 2.13
C SER A 183 -3.89 -9.45 3.57
N GLY A 184 -4.05 -10.54 4.33
CA GLY A 184 -4.50 -10.50 5.71
C GLY A 184 -5.99 -10.22 5.89
N THR A 185 -6.80 -10.25 4.82
CA THR A 185 -8.26 -10.18 4.93
C THR A 185 -8.84 -11.47 5.52
N LYS A 186 -9.83 -11.35 6.39
CA LYS A 186 -10.58 -12.49 6.93
C LYS A 186 -11.69 -12.93 5.97
N LYS A 187 -12.12 -12.02 5.10
CA LYS A 187 -13.14 -12.28 4.09
C LYS A 187 -12.74 -11.65 2.77
N LEU A 188 -12.86 -12.42 1.68
CA LEU A 188 -12.77 -11.91 0.32
C LEU A 188 -14.06 -12.26 -0.42
N ILE A 189 -14.78 -11.22 -0.88
CA ILE A 189 -15.92 -11.35 -1.77
C ILE A 189 -15.42 -11.19 -3.20
N ILE A 190 -15.77 -12.15 -4.06
CA ILE A 190 -15.36 -12.21 -5.45
C ILE A 190 -16.64 -12.14 -6.28
N LYS A 191 -16.81 -11.04 -7.01
CA LYS A 191 -17.93 -10.82 -7.91
C LYS A 191 -17.41 -10.76 -9.32
N ASP A 192 -17.76 -11.75 -10.14
CA ASP A 192 -17.53 -11.76 -11.58
C ASP A 192 -18.58 -12.66 -12.22
N LYS A 193 -19.35 -12.12 -13.18
CA LYS A 193 -20.44 -12.84 -13.86
C LYS A 193 -19.95 -14.11 -14.56
N TYR A 194 -18.67 -14.12 -14.94
CA TYR A 194 -18.03 -15.14 -15.73
C TYR A 194 -16.89 -15.84 -14.98
N ILE A 195 -16.89 -15.83 -13.65
CA ILE A 195 -15.89 -16.54 -12.83
C ILE A 195 -15.78 -18.04 -13.17
N THR A 196 -16.84 -18.64 -13.73
CA THR A 196 -16.84 -20.05 -14.15
C THR A 196 -16.12 -20.31 -15.48
N GLN A 197 -15.68 -19.28 -16.19
CA GLN A 197 -14.83 -19.43 -17.37
C GLN A 197 -13.41 -19.81 -16.93
N SER A 198 -12.76 -20.68 -17.70
CA SER A 198 -11.43 -21.23 -17.39
C SER A 198 -10.37 -20.15 -17.15
N GLU A 199 -10.40 -19.09 -17.96
CA GLU A 199 -9.45 -17.98 -17.92
C GLU A 199 -9.61 -17.14 -16.65
N ASN A 200 -10.85 -16.79 -16.27
CA ASN A 200 -11.11 -16.02 -15.05
C ASN A 200 -10.79 -16.85 -13.79
N GLU A 201 -11.07 -18.15 -13.85
CA GLU A 201 -10.73 -19.08 -12.79
C GLU A 201 -9.20 -19.26 -12.65
N ARG A 202 -8.47 -19.37 -13.76
CA ARG A 202 -7.01 -19.39 -13.74
C ARG A 202 -6.46 -18.09 -13.14
N ASN A 203 -6.95 -16.94 -13.60
CA ASN A 203 -6.49 -15.63 -13.16
C ASN A 203 -6.72 -15.42 -11.66
N ILE A 204 -7.86 -15.86 -11.11
CA ILE A 204 -8.09 -15.74 -9.67
C ILE A 204 -7.12 -16.60 -8.87
N ASN A 205 -6.82 -17.82 -9.33
CA ASN A 205 -5.87 -18.70 -8.66
C ASN A 205 -4.44 -18.13 -8.69
N GLU A 206 -4.00 -17.71 -9.87
CA GLU A 206 -2.64 -17.26 -10.12
C GLU A 206 -2.34 -15.88 -9.52
N TYR A 207 -3.28 -14.94 -9.56
CA TYR A 207 -2.98 -13.54 -9.24
C TYR A 207 -3.69 -13.01 -7.99
N VAL A 208 -4.67 -13.74 -7.45
CA VAL A 208 -5.43 -13.30 -6.28
C VAL A 208 -5.24 -14.25 -5.10
N LEU A 209 -5.60 -15.53 -5.26
CA LEU A 209 -5.71 -16.46 -4.12
C LEU A 209 -4.37 -16.85 -3.52
N LYS A 210 -3.27 -16.84 -4.29
CA LYS A 210 -1.93 -17.20 -3.78
C LYS A 210 -1.43 -16.28 -2.66
N TYR A 211 -1.99 -15.08 -2.52
CA TYR A 211 -1.62 -14.11 -1.48
C TYR A 211 -2.48 -14.22 -0.21
N LEU A 212 -3.41 -15.18 -0.15
CA LEU A 212 -4.34 -15.35 0.95
C LEU A 212 -4.00 -16.57 1.82
N ASN A 213 -4.26 -16.43 3.12
CA ASN A 213 -4.13 -17.54 4.05
C ASN A 213 -5.43 -18.37 4.06
N LYS A 214 -5.36 -19.58 3.52
CA LYS A 214 -6.50 -20.52 3.42
C LYS A 214 -7.20 -20.79 4.75
N LYS A 215 -6.48 -20.75 5.88
CA LYS A 215 -7.03 -21.04 7.22
C LYS A 215 -7.79 -19.86 7.82
N GLU A 216 -7.42 -18.64 7.44
CA GLU A 216 -7.91 -17.40 8.05
C GLU A 216 -8.93 -16.68 7.16
N THR A 217 -8.86 -16.90 5.85
CA THR A 217 -9.70 -16.21 4.88
C THR A 217 -10.88 -17.06 4.43
N LYS A 218 -12.09 -16.50 4.53
CA LYS A 218 -13.32 -17.04 3.91
C LYS A 218 -13.55 -16.39 2.55
N LEU A 219 -13.79 -17.20 1.51
CA LEU A 219 -14.19 -16.73 0.19
C LEU A 219 -15.71 -16.64 0.10
N VAL A 220 -16.20 -15.60 -0.57
CA VAL A 220 -17.61 -15.45 -0.93
C VAL A 220 -17.70 -15.23 -2.43
N PHE A 221 -18.17 -16.22 -3.18
CA PHE A 221 -18.41 -16.04 -4.60
C PHE A 221 -19.81 -15.48 -4.82
N VAL A 222 -19.90 -14.44 -5.65
CA VAL A 222 -21.15 -13.82 -6.05
C VAL A 222 -21.49 -14.29 -7.45
N PHE A 223 -22.63 -14.97 -7.59
CA PHE A 223 -23.12 -15.51 -8.85
C PHE A 223 -24.44 -14.85 -9.27
N PRO A 224 -24.80 -14.90 -10.55
CA PRO A 224 -26.14 -14.52 -10.99
C PRO A 224 -27.20 -15.45 -10.37
N GLU A 225 -28.37 -14.92 -10.03
CA GLU A 225 -29.49 -15.68 -9.45
C GLU A 225 -29.90 -16.87 -10.31
N GLU A 226 -29.93 -16.70 -11.63
CA GLU A 226 -30.27 -17.78 -12.58
C GLU A 226 -29.28 -18.97 -12.54
N ARG A 227 -28.11 -18.79 -11.92
CA ARG A 227 -27.12 -19.86 -11.76
C ARG A 227 -27.22 -20.60 -10.45
N ARG A 228 -28.15 -20.26 -9.54
CA ARG A 228 -28.25 -20.83 -8.19
C ARG A 228 -28.16 -22.35 -8.15
N ASP A 229 -28.87 -23.02 -9.05
CA ASP A 229 -28.96 -24.49 -9.11
C ASP A 229 -28.04 -25.10 -10.18
N SER A 230 -27.09 -24.33 -10.71
CA SER A 230 -26.19 -24.80 -11.76
C SER A 230 -25.10 -25.74 -11.22
N LYS A 231 -24.90 -26.88 -11.91
CA LYS A 231 -23.83 -27.84 -11.58
C LYS A 231 -22.43 -27.22 -11.57
N GLY A 232 -22.22 -26.14 -12.33
CA GLY A 232 -20.93 -25.43 -12.40
C GLY A 232 -20.51 -24.74 -11.09
N ILE A 233 -21.44 -24.48 -10.16
CA ILE A 233 -21.12 -23.83 -8.87
C ILE A 233 -20.56 -24.83 -7.85
N SER A 234 -20.88 -26.12 -7.96
CA SER A 234 -20.45 -27.12 -6.98
C SER A 234 -18.92 -27.17 -6.83
N ARG A 235 -18.16 -26.95 -7.91
CA ARG A 235 -16.68 -26.89 -7.85
C ARG A 235 -16.14 -25.74 -6.99
N PHE A 236 -16.94 -24.70 -6.75
CA PHE A 236 -16.60 -23.59 -5.84
C PHE A 236 -16.95 -23.89 -4.37
N GLN A 237 -17.55 -25.05 -4.08
CA GLN A 237 -17.66 -25.56 -2.71
C GLN A 237 -16.28 -26.04 -2.25
N ASN A 238 -15.77 -25.50 -1.15
CA ASN A 238 -14.40 -25.78 -0.65
C ASN A 238 -13.29 -25.49 -1.68
N TYR A 239 -13.46 -24.40 -2.44
CA TYR A 239 -12.57 -24.01 -3.54
C TYR A 239 -11.11 -23.87 -3.09
N GLN A 240 -10.20 -24.63 -3.69
CA GLN A 240 -8.75 -24.60 -3.41
C GLN A 240 -8.38 -24.77 -1.91
N GLY A 241 -9.27 -25.39 -1.12
CA GLY A 241 -9.10 -25.58 0.33
C GLY A 241 -9.47 -24.36 1.19
N PHE A 242 -10.11 -23.34 0.62
CA PHE A 242 -10.69 -22.22 1.37
C PHE A 242 -12.09 -22.57 1.88
N LYS A 243 -12.47 -22.00 3.03
CA LYS A 243 -13.89 -21.96 3.43
C LYS A 243 -14.64 -21.06 2.45
N THR A 244 -15.66 -21.60 1.77
CA THR A 244 -16.43 -20.85 0.77
C THR A 244 -17.88 -20.65 1.19
N SER A 245 -18.52 -19.63 0.62
CA SER A 245 -19.97 -19.41 0.67
C SER A 245 -20.41 -18.66 -0.58
N PHE A 246 -21.71 -18.62 -0.83
CA PHE A 246 -22.25 -18.05 -2.06
C PHE A 246 -23.21 -16.90 -1.76
N ARG A 247 -23.23 -15.92 -2.65
CA ARG A 247 -24.26 -14.89 -2.75
C ARG A 247 -24.81 -14.91 -4.17
N TYR A 248 -26.09 -14.60 -4.30
CA TYR A 248 -26.76 -14.51 -5.58
C TYR A 248 -27.29 -13.09 -5.75
N LEU A 249 -27.12 -12.53 -6.94
CA LEU A 249 -27.61 -11.21 -7.32
C LEU A 249 -28.28 -11.27 -8.69
N ASP A 250 -29.21 -10.36 -8.96
CA ASP A 250 -29.73 -10.14 -10.31
C ASP A 250 -28.55 -9.92 -11.27
N SER A 251 -28.56 -10.64 -12.40
CA SER A 251 -27.57 -10.53 -13.47
C SER A 251 -27.34 -9.09 -13.96
N LYS A 252 -28.35 -8.22 -13.87
CA LYS A 252 -28.27 -6.77 -14.19
C LYS A 252 -27.39 -5.99 -13.22
N LEU A 253 -27.16 -6.51 -12.02
CA LEU A 253 -26.27 -5.90 -11.03
C LEU A 253 -24.83 -6.42 -11.16
N MET A 254 -24.55 -7.30 -12.11
CA MET A 254 -23.26 -7.99 -12.28
C MET A 254 -22.46 -7.54 -13.50
N HIS A 255 -22.70 -6.33 -14.01
CA HIS A 255 -21.94 -5.77 -15.14
C HIS A 255 -20.47 -5.49 -14.81
N HIS A 256 -20.17 -5.19 -13.54
CA HIS A 256 -18.81 -4.94 -13.06
C HIS A 256 -18.31 -6.07 -12.18
N SER A 257 -17.02 -6.36 -12.33
CA SER A 257 -16.31 -7.35 -11.55
C SER A 257 -15.53 -6.69 -10.42
N SER A 258 -15.49 -7.30 -9.25
CA SER A 258 -14.82 -6.71 -8.10
C SER A 258 -14.27 -7.74 -7.12
N LEU A 259 -13.22 -7.32 -6.43
CA LEU A 259 -12.66 -8.00 -5.26
C LEU A 259 -12.90 -7.11 -4.05
N GLU A 260 -13.62 -7.63 -3.06
CA GLU A 260 -14.02 -6.86 -1.91
C GLU A 260 -13.50 -7.53 -0.62
N THR A 261 -12.71 -6.78 0.14
CA THR A 261 -12.05 -7.22 1.38
C THR A 261 -12.75 -6.63 2.59
N ASP A 262 -12.26 -6.90 3.80
CA ASP A 262 -12.79 -6.25 5.01
C ASP A 262 -12.62 -4.72 4.98
N ARG A 263 -11.67 -4.20 4.19
CA ARG A 263 -11.25 -2.79 4.21
C ARG A 263 -11.39 -2.07 2.88
N TYR A 264 -11.40 -2.79 1.77
CA TYR A 264 -11.32 -2.20 0.44
C TYR A 264 -12.33 -2.82 -0.52
N VAL A 265 -12.71 -2.05 -1.53
CA VAL A 265 -13.37 -2.52 -2.74
C VAL A 265 -12.42 -2.22 -3.90
N ILE A 266 -12.04 -3.26 -4.64
CA ILE A 266 -11.23 -3.20 -5.85
C ILE A 266 -12.18 -3.49 -7.00
N ASP A 267 -12.60 -2.44 -7.69
CA ASP A 267 -13.39 -2.54 -8.90
C ASP A 267 -12.45 -2.86 -10.05
N LEU A 268 -12.60 -4.03 -10.65
CA LEU A 268 -11.79 -4.53 -11.76
C LEU A 268 -12.35 -4.10 -13.12
N GLY A 269 -13.37 -3.23 -13.14
CA GLY A 269 -14.02 -2.83 -14.37
C GLY A 269 -14.78 -4.00 -14.96
N TYR A 270 -14.47 -4.36 -16.20
CA TYR A 270 -15.25 -5.34 -16.94
C TYR A 270 -15.12 -6.73 -16.31
N ARG A 271 -13.91 -7.27 -16.03
CA ARG A 271 -13.72 -8.69 -15.62
C ARG A 271 -12.38 -8.98 -14.92
N LEU A 272 -12.27 -10.18 -14.34
CA LEU A 272 -11.00 -10.82 -13.95
C LEU A 272 -10.05 -11.09 -15.14
N ARG A 273 -10.54 -10.95 -16.37
CA ARG A 273 -9.73 -10.94 -17.59
C ARG A 273 -8.70 -9.80 -17.64
N VAL A 274 -8.77 -8.82 -16.73
CA VAL A 274 -7.71 -7.79 -16.61
C VAL A 274 -6.31 -8.38 -16.42
N PHE A 275 -6.20 -9.61 -15.88
CA PHE A 275 -4.94 -10.35 -15.78
C PHE A 275 -4.57 -11.16 -17.03
N GLY A 276 -5.37 -11.11 -18.09
CA GLY A 276 -5.15 -11.81 -19.36
C GLY A 276 -6.29 -12.75 -19.74
N GLY A 277 -6.48 -12.96 -21.05
CA GLY A 277 -7.41 -13.94 -21.62
C GLY A 277 -6.73 -15.28 -21.89
N ASP A 278 -6.13 -15.42 -23.07
CA ASP A 278 -5.50 -16.67 -23.51
C ASP A 278 -3.98 -16.69 -23.27
N ASP A 279 -3.35 -15.51 -23.21
CA ASP A 279 -1.92 -15.34 -22.91
C ASP A 279 -1.69 -15.26 -21.40
N THR A 280 -0.96 -16.23 -20.83
CA THR A 280 -0.95 -16.53 -19.38
C THR A 280 -0.19 -15.55 -18.49
N GLY A 281 0.17 -14.35 -18.96
CA GLY A 281 0.96 -13.41 -18.14
C GLY A 281 0.88 -11.95 -18.56
N LYS A 282 -0.07 -11.60 -19.44
CA LYS A 282 -0.19 -10.26 -20.01
C LYS A 282 -1.56 -9.67 -19.72
N THR A 283 -1.58 -8.44 -19.22
CA THR A 283 -2.81 -7.76 -18.83
C THR A 283 -3.61 -7.30 -20.04
N GLU A 284 -4.93 -7.24 -19.88
CA GLU A 284 -5.82 -6.51 -20.77
C GLU A 284 -5.93 -5.06 -20.31
N GLN A 285 -6.22 -4.13 -21.23
CA GLN A 285 -6.40 -2.72 -20.87
C GLN A 285 -7.66 -2.54 -20.01
N GLU A 286 -7.52 -1.87 -18.86
CA GLU A 286 -8.65 -1.60 -17.97
C GLU A 286 -8.34 -0.47 -16.99
N ILE A 287 -9.38 0.05 -16.34
CA ILE A 287 -9.26 0.99 -15.22
C ILE A 287 -9.75 0.32 -13.95
N ILE A 288 -8.83 0.13 -13.01
CA ILE A 288 -9.12 -0.41 -11.68
C ILE A 288 -9.29 0.72 -10.69
N ASN A 289 -10.39 0.72 -9.95
CA ASN A 289 -10.63 1.69 -8.87
C ASN A 289 -10.53 1.00 -7.51
N ILE A 290 -9.64 1.49 -6.64
CA ILE A 290 -9.44 0.97 -5.29
C ILE A 290 -9.95 1.99 -4.28
N THR A 291 -11.00 1.61 -3.57
CA THR A 291 -11.65 2.48 -2.57
C THR A 291 -11.61 1.85 -1.19
N LYS A 292 -11.50 2.68 -0.15
CA LYS A 292 -11.57 2.22 1.24
C LYS A 292 -13.02 2.23 1.71
N LYS A 293 -13.48 1.15 2.33
CA LYS A 293 -14.81 1.06 2.92
C LYS A 293 -14.96 2.02 4.10
N GLN A 294 -16.07 2.74 4.16
CA GLN A 294 -16.47 3.47 5.35
C GLN A 294 -16.83 2.45 6.45
N GLY A 295 -16.15 2.51 7.60
CA GLY A 295 -16.39 1.60 8.74
C GLY A 295 -15.30 0.54 9.02
N GLY A 296 -14.30 0.39 8.15
CA GLY A 296 -13.16 -0.51 8.41
C GLY A 296 -12.16 0.11 9.40
N ARG A 297 -12.37 -0.13 10.71
CA ARG A 297 -11.41 0.19 11.79
C ARG A 297 -10.30 -0.86 11.92
#